data_AF-A0A9D6JPB5-F1
#
_entry.id   AF-A0A9D6JPB5-F1
#
_cell.length_a   1.000
_cell.length_b   1.000
_cell.length_c   1.000
_cell.angle_alpha   90.00
_cell.angle_beta   90.00
_cell.angle_gamma   90.00
#
_symmetry.space_group_name_H-M   'P 1'
#
loop_
_entity.id
_entity.type
_entity.pdbx_description
1 polymer ?
#
loop_
_entity_poly.entity_id
_entity_poly.type
_entity_poly.pdbx_seq_one_letter_code
_entity_poly.pdbx_strand_id
1 'polypeptide(L)'
;MPTLKIDGKDIAVPAGTSIIEAAKKAGTFIPHYCYHPGLSVAGNCRMCLVEVEKSPKLQISCFIPVADGMVVHTENDRVKEAREAVLEFLLVNHPLDCPVCDQSGECELQNYYMNYGLYESRLFEDKVKKEKVVPIGPTVMLDGERCVLCSRCVRFCDEVTGTHEMGIVNRGDHAEITVAPGKELDNAYSGNTVDICPVGALTDRDFRFKCRVWFLEKTSSICPGCSRGCNIEIHWNKERPYQTPNERVMRLKPRVNPEVNQWWICDEGRYNYHFIDQNRVLYPMKNNGKDLVQASWQEVMEEGSWVMKELQNTAVIVSTDVTLEDLWIAKELFIHKLGIQTIAYLPTKKSGEEDHLLRKSDKTPNTKGAQALGFEAKANEIFSLAEAGKIKTLILFGHNLIDLLGKERAQKIAEKVDSMVWIGSNQHEGMNLAKWIIPSSVYAEKDGTFMNYEGRVQRIFKAFPALGESKAEWQILKEWAQHIGINLPYENSSVIFEKMVQAESAFNGMSYQKLGEEGVLLNDSKDEGRGTMDDGRKKHVL
;
A
#
# COMPACT_ATOMS: atom_id res chain seq x y z
N MET A 1 22.37 28.65 -6.09
CA MET A 1 22.09 27.74 -4.95
C MET A 1 22.74 28.36 -3.74
N PRO A 2 22.00 28.79 -2.71
CA PRO A 2 22.61 29.23 -1.45
C PRO A 2 23.46 28.10 -0.84
N THR A 3 24.60 28.48 -0.28
CA THR A 3 25.49 27.60 0.48
C THR A 3 25.38 27.94 1.97
N LEU A 4 25.22 26.94 2.82
CA LEU A 4 25.19 27.09 4.28
C LEU A 4 26.05 26.05 4.96
N LYS A 5 26.33 26.29 6.24
CA LYS A 5 27.04 25.37 7.12
C LYS A 5 26.10 24.84 8.19
N ILE A 6 25.93 23.53 8.29
CA ILE A 6 25.15 22.85 9.33
C ILE A 6 26.12 22.00 10.16
N ASP A 7 26.28 22.32 11.44
CA ASP A 7 27.19 21.62 12.36
C ASP A 7 28.60 21.43 11.78
N GLY A 8 29.11 22.47 11.13
CA GLY A 8 30.43 22.47 10.49
C GLY A 8 30.47 21.95 9.05
N LYS A 9 29.42 21.28 8.55
CA LYS A 9 29.35 20.72 7.19
C LYS A 9 28.77 21.72 6.21
N ASP A 10 29.51 22.00 5.13
CA ASP A 10 29.03 22.83 4.03
C ASP A 10 28.06 22.06 3.14
N ILE A 11 26.93 22.69 2.81
CA ILE A 11 25.91 22.13 1.92
C ILE A 11 25.35 23.21 1.00
N ALA A 12 25.07 22.85 -0.25
CA ALA A 12 24.39 23.71 -1.22
C ALA A 12 22.99 23.16 -1.50
N VAL A 13 21.98 24.02 -1.43
CA VAL A 13 20.57 23.64 -1.66
C VAL A 13 19.89 24.61 -2.62
N PRO A 14 18.76 24.22 -3.26
CA PRO A 14 17.94 25.15 -4.03
C PRO A 14 17.45 26.32 -3.17
N ALA A 15 17.32 27.51 -3.78
CA ALA A 15 16.78 28.68 -3.10
C ALA A 15 15.35 28.41 -2.58
N GLY A 16 15.03 28.91 -1.39
CA GLY A 16 13.73 28.67 -0.75
C GLY A 16 13.61 27.35 0.02
N THR A 17 14.64 26.49 -0.01
CA THR A 17 14.69 25.29 0.86
C THR A 17 14.73 25.72 2.33
N SER A 18 13.90 25.12 3.19
CA SER A 18 13.92 25.38 4.64
C SER A 18 15.16 24.75 5.30
N ILE A 19 15.55 25.25 6.48
CA ILE A 19 16.68 24.69 7.22
C ILE A 19 16.47 23.19 7.52
N ILE A 20 15.24 22.76 7.85
CA ILE A 20 14.96 21.35 8.16
C ILE A 20 15.18 20.41 6.95
N GLU A 21 14.79 20.85 5.75
CA GLU A 21 15.00 20.07 4.52
C GLU A 21 16.47 20.10 4.09
N ALA A 22 17.17 21.20 4.31
CA ALA A 22 18.62 21.27 4.11
C ALA A 22 19.37 20.33 5.07
N ALA A 23 18.99 20.31 6.35
CA ALA A 23 19.55 19.40 7.34
C ALA A 23 19.31 17.93 6.95
N LYS A 24 18.09 17.59 6.52
CA LYS A 24 17.75 16.24 6.02
C LYS A 24 18.66 15.82 4.85
N LYS A 25 18.89 16.72 3.88
CA LYS A 25 19.83 16.47 2.77
C LYS A 25 21.29 16.31 3.22
N ALA A 26 21.67 16.97 4.32
CA ALA A 26 22.99 16.83 4.95
C ALA A 26 23.14 15.56 5.81
N GLY A 27 22.08 14.74 5.93
CA GLY A 27 22.04 13.58 6.81
C GLY A 27 21.89 13.94 8.29
N THR A 28 21.50 15.17 8.61
CA THR A 28 21.24 15.63 9.98
C THR A 28 19.73 15.60 10.24
N PHE A 29 19.32 14.84 11.25
CA PHE A 29 17.93 14.79 11.69
C PHE A 29 17.64 15.88 12.72
N ILE A 30 16.60 16.69 12.48
CA ILE A 30 16.11 17.68 13.45
C ILE A 30 14.74 17.20 13.97
N PRO A 31 14.54 17.02 15.29
CA PRO A 31 13.29 16.53 15.84
C PRO A 31 12.14 17.53 15.62
N HIS A 32 10.95 17.02 15.29
CA HIS A 32 9.79 17.84 14.95
C HIS A 32 8.47 17.08 15.16
N TYR A 33 7.39 17.80 15.52
CA TYR A 33 6.04 17.21 15.66
C TYR A 33 5.00 17.78 14.71
N CYS A 34 5.02 19.09 14.43
CA CYS A 34 4.01 19.70 13.56
C CYS A 34 4.43 19.68 12.09
N TYR A 35 5.73 19.70 11.81
CA TYR A 35 6.24 19.66 10.45
C TYR A 35 5.90 18.32 9.80
N HIS A 36 5.41 18.34 8.57
CA HIS A 36 5.24 17.16 7.72
C HIS A 36 5.47 17.64 6.27
N PRO A 37 6.31 16.97 5.47
CA PRO A 37 6.66 17.45 4.12
C PRO A 37 5.47 17.62 3.17
N GLY A 38 4.39 16.86 3.40
CA GLY A 38 3.14 16.94 2.64
C GLY A 38 2.08 17.91 3.16
N LEU A 39 2.39 18.74 4.15
CA LEU A 39 1.45 19.72 4.73
C LEU A 39 2.11 21.10 4.86
N SER A 40 1.30 22.15 5.00
CA SER A 40 1.78 23.51 5.24
C SER A 40 2.60 23.63 6.54
N VAL A 41 3.43 24.67 6.68
CA VAL A 41 4.25 24.85 7.89
C VAL A 41 3.47 25.57 8.97
N ALA A 42 3.22 24.89 10.11
CA ALA A 42 2.47 25.46 11.24
C ALA A 42 3.34 26.19 12.29
N GLY A 43 4.52 25.65 12.61
CA GLY A 43 5.44 26.24 13.60
C GLY A 43 4.94 26.28 15.05
N ASN A 44 3.88 25.54 15.42
CA ASN A 44 3.27 25.58 16.76
C ASN A 44 4.01 24.73 17.81
N CYS A 45 4.64 23.61 17.44
CA CYS A 45 5.25 22.68 18.42
C CYS A 45 6.63 23.08 18.95
N ARG A 46 7.37 23.93 18.23
CA ARG A 46 8.74 24.41 18.59
C ARG A 46 9.83 23.34 18.81
N MET A 47 9.58 22.05 18.56
CA MET A 47 10.60 21.00 18.73
C MET A 47 11.81 21.16 17.78
N CYS A 48 11.60 21.80 16.63
CA CYS A 48 12.61 21.96 15.58
C CYS A 48 13.53 23.18 15.74
N LEU A 49 13.63 23.73 16.97
CA LEU A 49 14.48 24.89 17.25
C LEU A 49 15.96 24.58 16.96
N VAL A 50 16.62 25.53 16.32
CA VAL A 50 18.05 25.49 15.98
C VAL A 50 18.67 26.86 16.24
N GLU A 51 19.97 26.92 16.48
CA GLU A 51 20.69 28.18 16.56
C GLU A 51 21.20 28.58 15.18
N VAL A 52 20.88 29.80 14.77
CA VAL A 52 21.42 30.41 13.57
C VAL A 52 22.34 31.53 14.01
N GLU A 53 23.59 31.53 13.56
CA GLU A 53 24.53 32.59 13.95
C GLU A 53 23.99 33.98 13.62
N LYS A 54 24.31 34.96 14.47
CA LYS A 54 23.84 36.35 14.38
C LYS A 54 22.32 36.51 14.57
N SER A 55 21.58 35.44 14.90
CA SER A 55 20.21 35.53 15.40
C SER A 55 20.21 35.59 16.93
N PRO A 56 19.53 36.56 17.56
CA PRO A 56 19.49 36.67 19.02
C PRO A 56 18.68 35.54 19.68
N LYS A 57 17.75 34.93 18.94
CA LYS A 57 16.87 33.84 19.40
C LYS A 57 17.07 32.59 18.56
N LEU A 58 16.77 31.43 19.14
CA LEU A 58 16.66 30.19 18.38
C LEU A 58 15.53 30.32 17.35
N GLN A 59 15.76 29.69 16.19
CA GLN A 59 14.90 29.79 15.02
C GLN A 59 14.20 28.45 14.77
N ILE A 60 12.99 28.51 14.23
CA ILE A 60 12.26 27.30 13.82
C ILE A 60 12.77 26.83 12.45
N SER A 61 13.49 25.70 12.42
CA SER A 61 14.10 25.18 11.20
C SER A 61 13.08 24.79 10.12
N CYS A 62 11.85 24.48 10.50
CA CYS A 62 10.80 24.08 9.55
C CYS A 62 10.27 25.22 8.66
N PHE A 63 10.44 26.48 9.07
CA PHE A 63 9.90 27.64 8.36
C PHE A 63 10.99 28.50 7.72
N ILE A 64 12.11 28.71 8.40
CA ILE A 64 13.13 29.64 7.94
C ILE A 64 13.81 29.10 6.66
N PRO A 65 13.77 29.84 5.54
CA PRO A 65 14.50 29.47 4.34
C PRO A 65 16.00 29.70 4.53
N VAL A 66 16.78 28.84 3.92
CA VAL A 66 18.24 28.93 3.88
C VAL A 66 18.67 30.19 3.11
N ALA A 67 19.62 30.93 3.70
CA ALA A 67 20.33 32.03 3.05
C ALA A 67 21.80 31.67 2.81
N ASP A 68 22.43 32.35 1.86
CA ASP A 68 23.85 32.14 1.57
C ASP A 68 24.73 32.61 2.74
N GLY A 69 25.75 31.80 3.07
CA GLY A 69 26.63 32.04 4.22
C GLY A 69 25.98 31.80 5.58
N MET A 70 24.77 31.24 5.64
CA MET A 70 24.10 30.90 6.89
C MET A 70 24.89 29.82 7.65
N VAL A 71 25.03 29.97 8.96
CA VAL A 71 25.63 28.97 9.84
C VAL A 71 24.60 28.53 10.87
N VAL A 72 24.31 27.23 10.89
CA VAL A 72 23.28 26.61 11.73
C VAL A 72 23.95 25.58 12.63
N HIS A 73 23.65 25.68 13.93
CA HIS A 73 24.04 24.72 14.95
C HIS A 73 22.79 23.98 15.43
N THR A 74 22.82 22.64 15.39
CA THR A 74 21.68 21.80 15.76
C THR A 74 21.89 21.03 17.06
N GLU A 75 23.13 20.99 17.58
CA GLU A 75 23.51 20.13 18.72
C GLU A 75 24.23 20.85 19.86
N ASN A 76 24.26 22.18 19.87
CA ASN A 76 24.87 22.94 20.97
C ASN A 76 23.96 23.00 22.21
N ASP A 77 24.52 23.46 23.32
CA ASP A 77 23.85 23.43 24.63
C ASP A 77 22.55 24.25 24.64
N ARG A 78 22.53 25.41 23.97
CA ARG A 78 21.31 26.24 23.85
C ARG A 78 20.19 25.50 23.13
N VAL A 79 20.50 24.76 22.06
CA VAL A 79 19.50 24.00 21.30
C VAL A 79 19.01 22.79 22.12
N LYS A 80 19.91 22.10 22.82
CA LYS A 80 19.56 20.96 23.67
C LYS A 80 18.65 21.38 24.83
N GLU A 81 19.00 22.44 25.55
CA GLU A 81 18.17 23.00 26.63
C GLU A 81 16.78 23.41 26.12
N ALA A 82 16.70 24.02 24.93
CA ALA A 82 15.42 24.38 24.33
C ALA A 82 14.56 23.17 23.95
N ARG A 83 15.16 22.09 23.45
CA ARG A 83 14.45 20.84 23.15
C ARG A 83 13.95 20.16 24.42
N GLU A 84 14.77 20.11 25.46
CA GLU A 84 14.38 19.61 26.80
C GLU A 84 13.17 20.39 27.34
N ALA A 85 13.24 21.73 27.33
CA ALA A 85 12.15 22.58 27.79
C ALA A 85 10.85 22.38 26.97
N VAL A 86 10.96 22.25 25.63
CA VAL A 86 9.80 21.97 24.78
C VAL A 86 9.17 20.62 25.15
N LEU A 87 9.97 19.57 25.34
CA LEU A 87 9.48 18.26 25.76
C LEU A 87 8.78 18.34 27.13
N GLU A 88 9.34 19.10 28.05
CA GLU A 88 8.72 19.34 29.36
C GLU A 88 7.34 19.98 29.23
N PHE A 89 7.21 21.06 28.45
CA PHE A 89 5.91 21.68 28.21
C PHE A 89 4.90 20.73 27.54
N LEU A 90 5.34 19.91 26.59
CA LEU A 90 4.47 18.93 25.93
C LEU A 90 4.00 17.84 26.90
N LEU A 91 4.85 17.47 27.87
CA LEU A 91 4.57 16.44 28.86
C LEU A 91 3.81 16.94 30.10
N VAL A 92 3.67 18.26 30.30
CA VAL A 92 2.90 18.86 31.42
C VAL A 92 1.52 18.24 31.53
N ASN A 93 0.72 18.25 30.46
CA ASN A 93 -0.63 17.70 30.46
C ASN A 93 -0.76 16.33 29.76
N HIS A 94 0.34 15.78 29.21
CA HIS A 94 0.30 14.46 28.58
C HIS A 94 0.10 13.36 29.63
N PRO A 95 -0.78 12.37 29.40
CA PRO A 95 -1.10 11.33 30.37
C PRO A 95 -0.01 10.26 30.44
N LEU A 96 0.05 9.55 31.57
CA LEU A 96 0.94 8.40 31.77
C LEU A 96 0.38 7.11 31.15
N ASP A 97 -0.07 7.21 29.90
CA ASP A 97 -0.78 6.15 29.20
C ASP A 97 0.16 5.21 28.41
N CYS A 98 1.48 5.43 28.41
CA CYS A 98 2.42 4.69 27.56
C CYS A 98 2.27 3.14 27.58
N PRO A 99 1.95 2.48 28.72
CA PRO A 99 1.73 1.04 28.73
C PRO A 99 0.48 0.57 27.97
N VAL A 100 -0.57 1.40 27.95
CA VAL A 100 -1.85 1.09 27.30
C VAL A 100 -1.97 1.70 25.91
N CYS A 101 -1.19 2.75 25.62
CA CYS A 101 -1.18 3.45 24.34
C CYS A 101 -0.75 2.53 23.19
N ASP A 102 -1.51 2.56 22.09
CA ASP A 102 -1.25 1.73 20.92
C ASP A 102 0.01 2.14 20.14
N GLN A 103 0.28 3.45 20.11
CA GLN A 103 1.46 4.05 19.48
C GLN A 103 2.77 3.76 20.23
N SER A 104 2.72 3.16 21.42
CA SER A 104 3.91 2.86 22.22
C SER A 104 4.89 1.99 21.43
N GLY A 105 6.17 2.40 21.38
CA GLY A 105 7.21 1.79 20.54
C GLY A 105 7.39 2.44 19.16
N GLU A 106 6.41 3.19 18.66
CA GLU A 106 6.51 4.01 17.43
C GLU A 106 6.03 5.46 17.64
N CYS A 107 6.01 5.92 18.90
CA CYS A 107 5.59 7.26 19.29
C CYS A 107 6.78 8.23 19.24
N GLU A 108 6.67 9.30 18.44
CA GLU A 108 7.73 10.31 18.35
C GLU A 108 7.93 11.03 19.69
N LEU A 109 6.87 11.22 20.48
CA LEU A 109 6.98 11.83 21.82
C LEU A 109 7.80 10.98 22.77
N GLN A 110 7.56 9.67 22.78
CA GLN A 110 8.36 8.73 23.56
C GLN A 110 9.81 8.73 23.09
N ASN A 111 10.04 8.59 21.78
CA ASN A 111 11.38 8.50 21.22
C ASN A 111 12.19 9.78 21.46
N TYR A 112 11.60 10.95 21.29
CA TYR A 112 12.29 12.22 21.56
C TYR A 112 12.53 12.44 23.05
N TYR A 113 11.61 12.02 23.94
CA TYR A 113 11.88 12.04 25.37
C TYR A 113 13.10 11.17 25.73
N MET A 114 13.18 9.95 25.19
CA MET A 114 14.33 9.07 25.45
C MET A 114 15.65 9.62 24.89
N ASN A 115 15.60 10.35 23.77
CA ASN A 115 16.81 10.87 23.11
C ASN A 115 17.26 12.24 23.63
N TYR A 116 16.32 13.11 24.00
CA TYR A 116 16.57 14.52 24.27
C TYR A 116 15.95 15.03 25.57
N GLY A 117 15.21 14.22 26.33
CA GLY A 117 14.35 14.70 27.42
C GLY A 117 14.48 13.95 28.73
N LEU A 118 15.58 13.24 28.98
CA LEU A 118 15.81 12.42 30.20
C LEU A 118 16.03 13.26 31.48
N TYR A 119 15.20 14.27 31.72
CA TYR A 119 15.18 15.10 32.92
C TYR A 119 14.20 14.56 33.96
N GLU A 120 14.39 14.97 35.22
CA GLU A 120 13.44 14.70 36.30
C GLU A 120 12.21 15.62 36.20
N SER A 121 11.02 15.04 36.20
CA SER A 121 9.77 15.82 36.15
C SER A 121 9.65 16.75 37.35
N ARG A 122 9.38 18.03 37.09
CA ARG A 122 9.12 19.05 38.10
C ARG A 122 7.63 19.31 38.34
N LEU A 123 6.76 18.57 37.64
CA LEU A 123 5.31 18.70 37.76
C LEU A 123 4.80 17.96 39.00
N PHE A 124 4.18 18.70 39.92
CA PHE A 124 3.51 18.17 41.12
C PHE A 124 2.00 18.41 41.12
N GLU A 125 1.47 19.02 40.06
CA GLU A 125 0.07 19.42 39.92
C GLU A 125 -0.75 18.38 39.16
N ASP A 126 -2.07 18.48 39.29
CA ASP A 126 -3.00 17.69 38.50
C ASP A 126 -2.97 18.08 37.01
N LYS A 127 -2.98 17.07 36.14
CA LYS A 127 -3.03 17.26 34.68
C LYS A 127 -4.43 17.64 34.22
N VAL A 128 -4.50 18.50 33.20
CA VAL A 128 -5.76 18.81 32.52
C VAL A 128 -6.30 17.56 31.82
N LYS A 129 -7.52 17.16 32.19
CA LYS A 129 -8.21 16.01 31.60
C LYS A 129 -9.00 16.39 30.36
N LYS A 130 -9.09 15.48 29.40
CA LYS A 130 -9.81 15.59 28.13
C LYS A 130 -10.52 14.28 27.84
N GLU A 131 -11.43 14.29 26.88
CA GLU A 131 -12.12 13.07 26.48
C GLU A 131 -11.13 12.03 25.91
N LYS A 132 -11.39 10.76 26.22
CA LYS A 132 -10.61 9.60 25.80
C LYS A 132 -11.54 8.55 25.24
N VAL A 133 -11.01 7.71 24.35
CA VAL A 133 -11.78 6.62 23.73
C VAL A 133 -13.05 7.14 23.04
N VAL A 134 -12.92 8.24 22.30
CA VAL A 134 -14.03 8.84 21.54
C VAL A 134 -13.93 8.37 20.08
N PRO A 135 -14.90 7.57 19.57
CA PRO A 135 -14.95 7.28 18.15
C PRO A 135 -15.35 8.56 17.41
N ILE A 136 -14.44 9.10 16.60
CA ILE A 136 -14.69 10.32 15.83
C ILE A 136 -15.10 10.02 14.39
N GLY A 137 -15.11 8.75 14.00
CA GLY A 137 -15.55 8.24 12.70
C GLY A 137 -15.52 6.71 12.67
N PRO A 138 -15.80 6.08 11.51
CA PRO A 138 -15.87 4.63 11.40
C PRO A 138 -14.52 3.94 11.67
N THR A 139 -13.42 4.61 11.37
CA THR A 139 -12.06 4.04 11.36
C THR A 139 -11.14 4.64 12.41
N VAL A 140 -11.40 5.86 12.92
CA VAL A 140 -10.46 6.58 13.82
C VAL A 140 -11.03 6.73 15.23
N MET A 141 -10.18 6.45 16.22
CA MET A 141 -10.44 6.67 17.65
C MET A 141 -9.58 7.83 18.17
N LEU A 142 -10.19 8.73 18.94
CA LEU A 142 -9.53 9.88 19.57
C LEU A 142 -9.30 9.62 21.08
N ASP A 143 -8.06 9.76 21.50
CA ASP A 143 -7.64 9.91 22.89
C ASP A 143 -7.07 11.33 23.09
N GLY A 144 -7.95 12.29 23.41
CA GLY A 144 -7.66 13.73 23.40
C GLY A 144 -6.53 14.15 24.35
N GLU A 145 -6.41 13.51 25.50
CA GLU A 145 -5.33 13.79 26.48
C GLU A 145 -3.93 13.52 25.92
N ARG A 146 -3.80 12.58 24.98
CA ARG A 146 -2.51 12.24 24.38
C ARG A 146 -2.08 13.24 23.31
N CYS A 147 -2.98 14.11 22.85
CA CYS A 147 -2.71 15.03 21.75
C CYS A 147 -1.76 16.15 22.17
N VAL A 148 -0.69 16.35 21.38
CA VAL A 148 0.29 17.45 21.54
C VAL A 148 -0.06 18.71 20.74
N LEU A 149 -1.29 18.81 20.23
CA LEU A 149 -1.82 19.96 19.48
C LEU A 149 -0.93 20.41 18.29
N CYS A 150 -0.27 19.46 17.62
CA CYS A 150 0.61 19.75 16.47
C CYS A 150 -0.14 20.15 15.19
N SER A 151 -1.48 20.08 15.20
CA SER A 151 -2.41 20.41 14.11
C SER A 151 -2.20 19.67 12.77
N ARG A 152 -1.41 18.58 12.72
CA ARG A 152 -1.22 17.78 11.48
C ARG A 152 -2.55 17.24 10.94
N CYS A 153 -3.39 16.65 11.80
CA CYS A 153 -4.68 16.08 11.40
C CYS A 153 -5.67 17.14 10.86
N VAL A 154 -5.75 18.31 11.52
CA VAL A 154 -6.59 19.42 11.08
C VAL A 154 -6.13 19.92 9.71
N ARG A 155 -4.84 20.22 9.55
CA ARG A 155 -4.29 20.66 8.26
C ARG A 155 -4.43 19.61 7.16
N PHE A 156 -4.32 18.32 7.48
CA PHE A 156 -4.60 17.27 6.52
C PHE A 156 -6.04 17.32 6.01
N CYS A 157 -7.01 17.50 6.92
CA CYS A 157 -8.43 17.61 6.54
C CYS A 157 -8.74 18.90 5.77
N ASP A 158 -7.99 19.98 6.02
CA ASP A 158 -8.17 21.26 5.34
C ASP A 158 -7.48 21.33 3.98
N GLU A 159 -6.26 20.82 3.88
CA GLU A 159 -5.37 21.03 2.73
C GLU A 159 -5.34 19.85 1.76
N VAL A 160 -5.48 18.61 2.28
CA VAL A 160 -5.31 17.39 1.46
C VAL A 160 -6.66 16.82 1.06
N THR A 161 -7.57 16.61 2.01
CA THR A 161 -8.90 16.07 1.71
C THR A 161 -9.91 17.16 1.35
N GLY A 162 -9.71 18.39 1.85
CA GLY A 162 -10.63 19.51 1.67
C GLY A 162 -12.00 19.29 2.34
N THR A 163 -12.10 18.37 3.30
CA THR A 163 -13.37 18.00 3.95
C THR A 163 -13.67 18.84 5.18
N HIS A 164 -12.66 19.48 5.76
CA HIS A 164 -12.79 20.40 6.91
C HIS A 164 -13.61 19.77 8.05
N GLU A 165 -13.34 18.49 8.35
CA GLU A 165 -14.04 17.73 9.40
C GLU A 165 -13.44 17.97 10.77
N MET A 166 -12.13 18.24 10.86
CA MET A 166 -11.43 18.43 12.13
C MET A 166 -11.13 19.90 12.42
N GLY A 167 -11.10 20.26 13.70
CA GLY A 167 -10.70 21.59 14.16
C GLY A 167 -10.08 21.57 15.55
N ILE A 168 -9.54 22.71 15.98
CA ILE A 168 -9.10 22.95 17.36
C ILE A 168 -10.13 23.86 18.03
N VAL A 169 -10.71 23.41 19.13
CA VAL A 169 -11.63 24.18 19.97
C VAL A 169 -10.96 24.60 21.28
N ASN A 170 -11.62 25.50 22.01
CA ASN A 170 -11.12 26.13 23.23
C ASN A 170 -9.80 26.91 22.98
N ARG A 171 -9.15 27.37 24.07
CA ARG A 171 -7.91 28.15 24.03
C ARG A 171 -7.04 27.81 25.24
N GLY A 172 -5.75 28.12 25.14
CA GLY A 172 -4.78 27.85 26.21
C GLY A 172 -4.52 26.36 26.39
N ASP A 173 -4.34 25.94 27.63
CA ASP A 173 -4.13 24.55 28.06
C ASP A 173 -5.39 23.67 27.91
N HIS A 174 -6.56 24.28 27.83
CA HIS A 174 -7.84 23.60 27.51
C HIS A 174 -8.07 23.37 26.00
N ALA A 175 -7.16 23.80 25.13
CA ALA A 175 -7.29 23.58 23.70
C ALA A 175 -7.30 22.08 23.35
N GLU A 176 -8.19 21.65 22.45
CA GLU A 176 -8.31 20.25 22.04
C GLU A 176 -8.71 20.12 20.58
N ILE A 177 -8.31 19.00 19.96
CA ILE A 177 -8.80 18.64 18.63
C ILE A 177 -10.17 17.97 18.76
N THR A 178 -11.07 18.26 17.84
CA THR A 178 -12.37 17.59 17.75
C THR A 178 -12.87 17.62 16.31
N VAL A 179 -13.96 16.90 16.04
CA VAL A 179 -14.70 17.00 14.77
C VAL A 179 -15.70 18.14 14.82
N ALA A 180 -16.00 18.74 13.67
CA ALA A 180 -16.97 19.82 13.58
C ALA A 180 -18.36 19.34 14.05
N PRO A 181 -19.18 20.22 14.67
CA PRO A 181 -20.50 19.83 15.17
C PRO A 181 -21.36 19.17 14.10
N GLY A 182 -21.86 17.96 14.38
CA GLY A 182 -22.70 17.19 13.46
C GLY A 182 -21.95 16.51 12.30
N LYS A 183 -20.60 16.53 12.30
CA LYS A 183 -19.77 15.77 11.39
C LYS A 183 -19.10 14.58 12.10
N GLU A 184 -18.74 13.59 11.31
CA GLU A 184 -17.78 12.54 11.66
C GLU A 184 -16.57 12.68 10.75
N LEU A 185 -15.43 12.14 11.16
CA LEU A 185 -14.24 11.99 10.33
C LEU A 185 -14.45 10.74 9.44
N ASP A 186 -15.21 10.91 8.37
CA ASP A 186 -15.63 9.83 7.46
C ASP A 186 -15.41 10.24 5.99
N ASN A 187 -14.16 10.60 5.69
CA ASN A 187 -13.70 10.80 4.33
C ASN A 187 -12.86 9.60 3.86
N ALA A 188 -12.67 9.48 2.55
CA ALA A 188 -11.98 8.35 1.93
C ALA A 188 -10.46 8.24 2.25
N TYR A 189 -9.94 9.10 3.12
CA TYR A 189 -8.53 9.19 3.52
C TYR A 189 -8.37 9.41 5.04
N SER A 190 -9.42 9.19 5.83
CA SER A 190 -9.44 9.42 7.27
C SER A 190 -8.32 8.69 8.01
N GLY A 191 -7.96 7.48 7.57
CA GLY A 191 -6.89 6.67 8.17
C GLY A 191 -5.50 7.30 8.07
N ASN A 192 -5.25 8.22 7.13
CA ASN A 192 -3.96 8.93 7.07
C ASN A 192 -3.77 9.87 8.25
N THR A 193 -4.85 10.30 8.93
CA THR A 193 -4.75 11.11 10.16
C THR A 193 -4.09 10.33 11.30
N VAL A 194 -4.22 9.00 11.32
CA VAL A 194 -3.51 8.10 12.24
C VAL A 194 -2.02 8.06 11.90
N ASP A 195 -1.67 7.91 10.62
CA ASP A 195 -0.26 7.82 10.19
C ASP A 195 0.55 9.09 10.48
N ILE A 196 -0.06 10.27 10.29
CA ILE A 196 0.61 11.55 10.54
C ILE A 196 0.62 11.95 12.01
N CYS A 197 -0.18 11.29 12.87
CA CYS A 197 -0.25 11.61 14.28
C CYS A 197 1.08 11.20 14.94
N PRO A 198 1.86 12.16 15.48
CA PRO A 198 3.17 11.84 16.07
C PRO A 198 3.07 11.10 17.42
N VAL A 199 1.85 10.98 17.95
CA VAL A 199 1.51 10.47 19.27
C VAL A 199 0.28 9.57 19.16
N GLY A 200 -0.01 8.76 20.18
CA GLY A 200 -1.19 7.88 20.14
C GLY A 200 -2.51 8.55 20.47
N ALA A 201 -2.73 9.77 19.96
CA ALA A 201 -3.97 10.52 20.13
C ALA A 201 -5.03 10.14 19.08
N LEU A 202 -4.60 9.89 17.85
CA LEU A 202 -5.44 9.31 16.79
C LEU A 202 -4.92 7.91 16.53
N THR A 203 -5.76 6.91 16.75
CA THR A 203 -5.40 5.51 16.52
C THR A 203 -6.43 4.85 15.62
N ASP A 204 -5.97 3.91 14.81
CA ASP A 204 -6.81 3.13 13.93
C ASP A 204 -7.66 2.12 14.73
N ARG A 205 -8.98 2.14 14.52
CA ARG A 205 -9.94 1.28 15.24
C ARG A 205 -9.75 -0.19 14.90
N ASP A 206 -9.29 -0.49 13.68
CA ASP A 206 -9.06 -1.86 13.26
C ASP A 206 -7.78 -2.42 13.89
N PHE A 207 -6.68 -1.67 13.96
CA PHE A 207 -5.42 -2.15 14.55
C PHE A 207 -5.35 -2.03 16.09
N ARG A 208 -6.05 -1.05 16.67
CA ARG A 208 -5.93 -0.70 18.10
C ARG A 208 -6.00 -1.92 19.01
N PHE A 209 -4.95 -2.12 19.80
CA PHE A 209 -4.79 -3.19 20.79
C PHE A 209 -4.70 -4.63 20.23
N LYS A 210 -4.66 -4.82 18.90
CA LYS A 210 -4.43 -6.14 18.28
C LYS A 210 -2.99 -6.62 18.47
N CYS A 211 -2.01 -5.74 18.24
CA CYS A 211 -0.60 -6.10 18.29
C CYS A 211 0.27 -4.92 18.73
N ARG A 212 1.41 -5.21 19.36
CA ARG A 212 2.44 -4.19 19.64
C ARG A 212 3.43 -4.12 18.50
N VAL A 213 3.90 -2.91 18.22
CA VAL A 213 4.65 -2.59 17.00
C VAL A 213 6.02 -3.25 16.92
N TRP A 214 6.63 -3.59 18.06
CA TRP A 214 7.89 -4.34 18.12
C TRP A 214 7.74 -5.84 17.83
N PHE A 215 6.51 -6.35 17.68
CA PHE A 215 6.26 -7.71 17.19
C PHE A 215 5.87 -7.73 15.71
N LEU A 216 5.79 -6.58 15.05
CA LEU A 216 5.43 -6.49 13.63
C LEU A 216 6.68 -6.62 12.77
N GLU A 217 6.63 -7.57 11.86
CA GLU A 217 7.50 -7.59 10.69
C GLU A 217 6.92 -6.66 9.61
N LYS A 218 7.81 -6.12 8.77
CA LYS A 218 7.47 -5.11 7.77
C LYS A 218 7.94 -5.56 6.40
N THR A 219 7.02 -5.59 5.44
CA THR A 219 7.33 -5.93 4.05
C THR A 219 6.82 -4.85 3.11
N SER A 220 7.71 -4.32 2.27
CA SER A 220 7.32 -3.38 1.21
C SER A 220 6.46 -4.07 0.16
N SER A 221 5.38 -3.43 -0.28
CA SER A 221 4.49 -3.96 -1.32
C SER A 221 3.72 -2.83 -2.03
N ILE A 222 2.77 -3.21 -2.86
CA ILE A 222 1.90 -2.32 -3.64
C ILE A 222 0.43 -2.70 -3.34
N CYS A 223 -0.41 -1.69 -3.13
CA CYS A 223 -1.83 -1.88 -2.88
C CYS A 223 -2.52 -2.45 -4.14
N PRO A 224 -3.24 -3.59 -4.04
CA PRO A 224 -3.97 -4.16 -5.16
C PRO A 224 -5.34 -3.53 -5.39
N GLY A 225 -5.79 -2.60 -4.54
CA GLY A 225 -7.19 -2.13 -4.54
C GLY A 225 -7.61 -1.31 -5.77
N CYS A 226 -6.66 -0.73 -6.52
CA CYS A 226 -6.94 -0.09 -7.79
C CYS A 226 -5.68 0.10 -8.63
N SER A 227 -5.87 0.51 -9.88
CA SER A 227 -4.83 0.74 -10.88
C SER A 227 -3.85 1.87 -10.53
N ARG A 228 -4.08 2.65 -9.45
CA ARG A 228 -3.09 3.61 -8.93
C ARG A 228 -1.80 2.91 -8.52
N GLY A 229 -1.90 1.73 -7.91
CA GLY A 229 -0.77 0.99 -7.35
C GLY A 229 -0.02 1.77 -6.27
N CYS A 230 -0.72 2.27 -5.24
CA CYS A 230 -0.10 2.98 -4.11
C CYS A 230 0.97 2.12 -3.42
N ASN A 231 2.07 2.74 -3.01
CA ASN A 231 3.15 2.05 -2.32
C ASN A 231 2.74 1.87 -0.86
N ILE A 232 2.88 0.65 -0.34
CA ILE A 232 2.48 0.28 1.02
C ILE A 232 3.56 -0.51 1.74
N GLU A 233 3.44 -0.56 3.05
CA GLU A 233 4.14 -1.47 3.93
C GLU A 233 3.10 -2.40 4.59
N ILE A 234 3.26 -3.70 4.40
CA ILE A 234 2.45 -4.73 5.05
C ILE A 234 3.05 -4.98 6.41
N HIS A 235 2.30 -4.70 7.47
CA HIS A 235 2.69 -4.99 8.85
C HIS A 235 2.06 -6.30 9.26
N TRP A 236 2.87 -7.31 9.56
CA TRP A 236 2.38 -8.67 9.79
C TRP A 236 3.09 -9.32 10.99
N ASN A 237 2.48 -10.36 11.54
CA ASN A 237 3.04 -11.12 12.65
C ASN A 237 2.68 -12.61 12.50
N LYS A 238 3.67 -13.49 12.64
CA LYS A 238 3.52 -14.95 12.55
C LYS A 238 3.48 -15.65 13.90
N GLU A 239 4.05 -15.02 14.93
CA GLU A 239 4.52 -15.70 16.13
C GLU A 239 3.48 -15.73 17.27
N ARG A 240 2.31 -15.10 17.12
CA ARG A 240 1.35 -14.91 18.22
C ARG A 240 -0.12 -15.24 17.87
N PRO A 241 -0.46 -16.51 17.59
CA PRO A 241 -1.82 -16.93 17.25
C PRO A 241 -2.87 -16.69 18.36
N TYR A 242 -2.46 -16.47 19.62
CA TYR A 242 -3.38 -16.21 20.74
C TYR A 242 -3.91 -14.77 20.81
N GLN A 243 -3.29 -13.82 20.12
CA GLN A 243 -3.70 -12.40 20.16
C GLN A 243 -4.61 -12.03 18.97
N THR A 244 -4.41 -12.70 17.84
CA THR A 244 -5.21 -12.54 16.61
C THR A 244 -5.38 -13.92 15.96
N PRO A 245 -6.35 -14.73 16.40
CA PRO A 245 -6.56 -16.05 15.84
C PRO A 245 -6.87 -15.91 14.34
N ASN A 246 -5.97 -16.43 13.50
CA ASN A 246 -6.10 -16.54 12.04
C ASN A 246 -5.92 -15.24 11.22
N GLU A 247 -5.35 -14.17 11.78
CA GLU A 247 -4.92 -13.00 10.98
C GLU A 247 -3.39 -12.87 11.03
N ARG A 248 -2.72 -12.87 9.87
CA ARG A 248 -1.27 -12.66 9.74
C ARG A 248 -0.94 -11.19 9.51
N VAL A 249 -1.73 -10.51 8.69
CA VAL A 249 -1.58 -9.06 8.46
C VAL A 249 -2.36 -8.30 9.53
N MET A 250 -1.70 -7.33 10.16
CA MET A 250 -2.28 -6.54 11.25
C MET A 250 -2.76 -5.17 10.80
N ARG A 251 -2.09 -4.57 9.81
CA ARG A 251 -2.46 -3.30 9.17
C ARG A 251 -1.64 -3.06 7.91
N LEU A 252 -2.11 -2.13 7.08
CA LEU A 252 -1.34 -1.54 5.99
C LEU A 252 -1.00 -0.07 6.30
N LYS A 253 0.26 0.32 6.09
CA LYS A 253 0.69 1.73 6.14
C LYS A 253 1.12 2.21 4.76
N PRO A 254 0.93 3.50 4.42
CA PRO A 254 1.49 4.04 3.20
C PRO A 254 3.02 4.05 3.27
N ARG A 255 3.66 3.67 2.16
CA ARG A 255 5.09 3.88 1.93
C ARG A 255 5.28 5.07 1.02
N VAL A 256 6.29 5.88 1.30
CA VAL A 256 6.53 7.12 0.56
C VAL A 256 7.00 6.79 -0.86
N ASN A 257 6.33 7.38 -1.85
CA ASN A 257 6.76 7.37 -3.25
C ASN A 257 6.31 8.68 -3.90
N PRO A 258 7.22 9.64 -4.13
CA PRO A 258 6.90 10.98 -4.66
C PRO A 258 6.15 10.95 -5.99
N GLU A 259 6.34 9.90 -6.78
CA GLU A 259 5.81 9.75 -8.13
C GLU A 259 4.44 9.06 -8.18
N VAL A 260 3.98 8.46 -7.08
CA VAL A 260 2.71 7.68 -7.07
C VAL A 260 1.73 8.20 -6.03
N ASN A 261 2.03 7.97 -4.76
CA ASN A 261 1.11 8.24 -3.66
C ASN A 261 1.64 9.28 -2.66
N GLN A 262 2.84 9.82 -2.91
CA GLN A 262 3.56 10.75 -2.07
C GLN A 262 3.68 10.20 -0.64
N TRP A 263 2.76 10.54 0.26
CA TRP A 263 2.72 10.05 1.64
C TRP A 263 1.44 9.28 2.00
N TRP A 264 0.46 9.23 1.10
CA TRP A 264 -0.93 8.90 1.43
C TRP A 264 -1.37 7.54 0.88
N ILE A 265 -2.48 7.03 1.41
CA ILE A 265 -3.25 5.94 0.81
C ILE A 265 -4.74 6.13 1.12
N CYS A 266 -5.63 5.78 0.19
CA CYS A 266 -7.06 5.81 0.46
C CYS A 266 -7.48 4.71 1.44
N ASP A 267 -8.55 4.94 2.18
CA ASP A 267 -9.05 4.01 3.18
C ASP A 267 -9.52 2.68 2.58
N GLU A 268 -10.11 2.73 1.37
CA GLU A 268 -10.43 1.53 0.59
C GLU A 268 -9.19 0.65 0.39
N GLY A 269 -8.05 1.24 0.02
CA GLY A 269 -6.79 0.50 -0.11
C GLY A 269 -6.19 0.07 1.22
N ARG A 270 -6.35 0.89 2.27
CA ARG A 270 -5.80 0.65 3.61
C ARG A 270 -6.43 -0.55 4.30
N TYR A 271 -7.76 -0.70 4.19
CA TYR A 271 -8.52 -1.73 4.89
C TYR A 271 -8.84 -2.95 4.00
N ASN A 272 -8.49 -2.93 2.72
CA ASN A 272 -8.68 -4.06 1.79
C ASN A 272 -7.60 -5.16 1.96
N TYR A 273 -7.26 -5.54 3.19
CA TYR A 273 -6.28 -6.59 3.45
C TYR A 273 -6.86 -7.82 4.16
N HIS A 274 -8.02 -7.70 4.81
CA HIS A 274 -8.61 -8.83 5.55
C HIS A 274 -8.88 -10.07 4.70
N PHE A 275 -9.13 -9.89 3.40
CA PHE A 275 -9.31 -11.01 2.46
C PHE A 275 -8.08 -11.93 2.38
N ILE A 276 -6.88 -11.47 2.76
CA ILE A 276 -5.65 -12.27 2.70
C ILE A 276 -5.76 -13.57 3.50
N ASP A 277 -6.47 -13.56 4.63
CA ASP A 277 -6.62 -14.72 5.51
C ASP A 277 -8.06 -15.23 5.63
N GLN A 278 -9.06 -14.49 5.13
CA GLN A 278 -10.46 -14.89 5.20
C GLN A 278 -10.85 -15.88 4.10
N ASN A 279 -11.61 -16.93 4.44
CA ASN A 279 -12.21 -17.86 3.48
C ASN A 279 -11.21 -18.45 2.47
N ARG A 280 -9.97 -18.73 2.85
CA ARG A 280 -8.94 -19.17 1.89
C ARG A 280 -9.18 -20.58 1.34
N VAL A 281 -8.86 -20.79 0.07
CA VAL A 281 -8.76 -22.14 -0.54
C VAL A 281 -7.38 -22.68 -0.21
N LEU A 282 -7.30 -23.74 0.60
CA LEU A 282 -6.04 -24.25 1.14
C LEU A 282 -5.46 -25.41 0.33
N TYR A 283 -6.31 -26.19 -0.33
CA TYR A 283 -5.93 -27.39 -1.06
C TYR A 283 -6.67 -27.41 -2.39
N PRO A 284 -6.15 -28.11 -3.42
CA PRO A 284 -6.94 -28.36 -4.60
C PRO A 284 -8.26 -29.05 -4.26
N MET A 285 -9.31 -28.71 -4.99
CA MET A 285 -10.63 -29.33 -4.82
C MET A 285 -11.20 -29.75 -6.17
N LYS A 286 -11.99 -30.82 -6.12
CA LYS A 286 -12.73 -31.36 -7.25
C LYS A 286 -14.22 -31.33 -6.95
N ASN A 287 -15.02 -30.87 -7.90
CA ASN A 287 -16.45 -31.00 -7.84
C ASN A 287 -16.88 -32.36 -8.40
N ASN A 288 -17.52 -33.18 -7.58
CA ASN A 288 -18.05 -34.50 -7.97
C ASN A 288 -19.50 -34.46 -8.46
N GLY A 289 -20.08 -33.26 -8.63
CA GLY A 289 -21.47 -33.01 -9.02
C GLY A 289 -22.43 -32.86 -7.84
N LYS A 290 -21.99 -33.17 -6.61
CA LYS A 290 -22.75 -32.95 -5.37
C LYS A 290 -22.05 -31.98 -4.44
N ASP A 291 -20.77 -32.23 -4.18
CA ASP A 291 -19.96 -31.51 -3.21
C ASP A 291 -18.55 -31.22 -3.76
N LEU A 292 -17.89 -30.20 -3.20
CA LEU A 292 -16.46 -29.98 -3.40
C LEU A 292 -15.68 -30.88 -2.44
N VAL A 293 -14.89 -31.79 -3.00
CA VAL A 293 -14.01 -32.69 -2.24
C VAL A 293 -12.56 -32.27 -2.42
N GLN A 294 -11.76 -32.40 -1.36
CA GLN A 294 -10.31 -32.17 -1.45
C GLN A 294 -9.68 -33.15 -2.45
N ALA A 295 -8.75 -32.65 -3.27
CA ALA A 295 -7.99 -33.40 -4.25
C ALA A 295 -6.49 -33.12 -4.08
N SER A 296 -5.66 -34.02 -4.62
CA SER A 296 -4.21 -33.84 -4.67
C SER A 296 -3.76 -33.08 -5.92
N TRP A 297 -2.59 -32.45 -5.86
CA TRP A 297 -1.96 -31.86 -7.05
C TRP A 297 -1.75 -32.88 -8.17
N GLN A 298 -1.44 -34.14 -7.83
CA GLN A 298 -1.28 -35.18 -8.83
C GLN A 298 -2.59 -35.42 -9.61
N GLU A 299 -3.72 -35.54 -8.92
CA GLU A 299 -5.03 -35.69 -9.56
C GLU A 299 -5.39 -34.49 -10.44
N VAL A 300 -5.13 -33.26 -9.96
CA VAL A 300 -5.35 -32.04 -10.76
C VAL A 300 -4.54 -32.07 -12.05
N MET A 301 -3.27 -32.49 -11.99
CA MET A 301 -2.39 -32.49 -13.15
C MET A 301 -2.72 -33.62 -14.13
N GLU A 302 -2.95 -34.83 -13.63
CA GLU A 302 -3.29 -36.01 -14.44
C GLU A 302 -4.64 -35.84 -15.13
N GLU A 303 -5.68 -35.50 -14.37
CA GLU A 303 -7.00 -35.28 -14.94
C GLU A 303 -7.04 -33.96 -15.70
N GLY A 304 -6.42 -32.88 -15.21
CA GLY A 304 -6.40 -31.55 -15.86
C GLY A 304 -5.75 -31.50 -17.24
N SER A 305 -5.01 -32.55 -17.64
CA SER A 305 -4.42 -32.70 -18.97
C SER A 305 -5.43 -32.68 -20.14
N TRP A 306 -6.74 -32.73 -19.89
CA TRP A 306 -7.78 -32.63 -20.95
C TRP A 306 -7.75 -31.32 -21.74
N VAL A 307 -7.13 -30.23 -21.24
CA VAL A 307 -6.85 -29.03 -22.06
C VAL A 307 -6.16 -29.41 -23.37
N MET A 308 -5.31 -30.45 -23.35
CA MET A 308 -4.61 -30.96 -24.54
C MET A 308 -5.52 -31.65 -25.56
N LYS A 309 -6.71 -32.10 -25.16
CA LYS A 309 -7.63 -32.83 -26.05
C LYS A 309 -8.43 -31.90 -26.95
N GLU A 310 -8.69 -30.67 -26.51
CA GLU A 310 -9.55 -29.72 -27.22
C GLU A 310 -9.02 -28.27 -27.13
N LEU A 311 -7.76 -28.07 -27.53
CA LEU A 311 -7.11 -26.75 -27.53
C LEU A 311 -7.90 -25.69 -28.33
N GLN A 312 -8.54 -26.09 -29.45
CA GLN A 312 -9.33 -25.18 -30.29
C GLN A 312 -10.62 -24.68 -29.62
N ASN A 313 -11.15 -25.43 -28.65
CA ASN A 313 -12.36 -25.08 -27.90
C ASN A 313 -12.05 -24.67 -26.46
N THR A 314 -10.80 -24.33 -26.19
CA THR A 314 -10.37 -23.83 -24.90
C THR A 314 -10.35 -22.30 -24.88
N ALA A 315 -10.89 -21.74 -23.80
CA ALA A 315 -10.78 -20.32 -23.50
C ALA A 315 -10.18 -20.08 -22.11
N VAL A 316 -9.43 -18.99 -22.00
CA VAL A 316 -8.77 -18.56 -20.76
C VAL A 316 -9.17 -17.13 -20.44
N ILE A 317 -9.61 -16.89 -19.20
CA ILE A 317 -9.86 -15.55 -18.68
C ILE A 317 -8.85 -15.28 -17.57
N VAL A 318 -7.86 -14.45 -17.86
CA VAL A 318 -6.86 -14.02 -16.88
C VAL A 318 -7.41 -12.89 -16.00
N SER A 319 -6.86 -12.75 -14.80
CA SER A 319 -7.17 -11.64 -13.89
C SER A 319 -6.13 -10.52 -14.03
N THR A 320 -6.57 -9.27 -13.88
CA THR A 320 -5.69 -8.10 -13.77
C THR A 320 -5.24 -7.83 -12.33
N ASP A 321 -5.59 -8.71 -11.38
CA ASP A 321 -5.09 -8.74 -10.00
C ASP A 321 -3.82 -9.58 -9.81
N VAL A 322 -3.43 -10.35 -10.83
CA VAL A 322 -2.20 -11.15 -10.80
C VAL A 322 -1.00 -10.36 -11.31
N THR A 323 0.20 -10.86 -10.99
CA THR A 323 1.46 -10.17 -11.31
C THR A 323 1.76 -10.21 -12.81
N LEU A 324 2.67 -9.35 -13.28
CA LEU A 324 3.15 -9.41 -14.66
C LEU A 324 3.81 -10.76 -14.97
N GLU A 325 4.48 -11.37 -14.01
CA GLU A 325 5.09 -12.69 -14.13
C GLU A 325 4.03 -13.79 -14.33
N ASP A 326 2.94 -13.72 -13.56
CA ASP A 326 1.80 -14.64 -13.73
C ASP A 326 1.17 -14.50 -15.12
N LEU A 327 0.93 -13.25 -15.56
CA LEU A 327 0.37 -12.95 -16.88
C LEU A 327 1.29 -13.36 -18.03
N TRP A 328 2.59 -13.12 -17.91
CA TRP A 328 3.55 -13.47 -18.96
C TRP A 328 3.72 -14.99 -19.07
N ILE A 329 3.74 -15.73 -17.95
CA ILE A 329 3.74 -17.20 -18.01
C ILE A 329 2.44 -17.76 -18.59
N ALA A 330 1.29 -17.14 -18.30
CA ALA A 330 0.03 -17.47 -18.96
C ALA A 330 0.09 -17.24 -20.48
N LYS A 331 0.70 -16.13 -20.92
CA LYS A 331 0.94 -15.84 -22.35
C LYS A 331 1.86 -16.89 -22.99
N GLU A 332 3.01 -17.14 -22.38
CA GLU A 332 3.99 -18.13 -22.86
C GLU A 332 3.35 -19.51 -23.01
N LEU A 333 2.66 -20.00 -21.98
CA LEU A 333 2.06 -21.33 -22.00
C LEU A 333 0.88 -21.40 -22.96
N PHE A 334 -0.15 -20.58 -22.75
CA PHE A 334 -1.42 -20.72 -23.46
C PHE A 334 -1.33 -20.25 -24.92
N ILE A 335 -0.67 -19.12 -25.18
CA ILE A 335 -0.59 -18.56 -26.55
C ILE A 335 0.58 -19.19 -27.31
N HIS A 336 1.80 -19.14 -26.77
CA HIS A 336 2.99 -19.49 -27.53
C HIS A 336 3.27 -21.00 -27.59
N LYS A 337 3.05 -21.75 -26.50
CA LYS A 337 3.29 -23.21 -26.49
C LYS A 337 2.06 -24.02 -26.90
N LEU A 338 0.86 -23.60 -26.47
CA LEU A 338 -0.38 -24.34 -26.72
C LEU A 338 -1.24 -23.79 -27.88
N GLY A 339 -0.98 -22.57 -28.36
CA GLY A 339 -1.68 -22.01 -29.52
C GLY A 339 -3.15 -21.65 -29.26
N ILE A 340 -3.54 -21.41 -28.00
CA ILE A 340 -4.91 -21.01 -27.63
C ILE A 340 -5.14 -19.58 -28.10
N GLN A 341 -6.15 -19.39 -28.95
CA GLN A 341 -6.50 -18.08 -29.52
C GLN A 341 -7.52 -17.32 -28.66
N THR A 342 -8.28 -18.03 -27.83
CA THR A 342 -9.40 -17.45 -27.05
C THR A 342 -8.95 -17.11 -25.63
N ILE A 343 -8.10 -16.10 -25.50
CA ILE A 343 -7.59 -15.64 -24.20
C ILE A 343 -7.80 -14.14 -24.05
N ALA A 344 -8.34 -13.74 -22.90
CA ALA A 344 -8.67 -12.35 -22.63
C ALA A 344 -8.61 -12.06 -21.13
N TYR A 345 -8.57 -10.78 -20.77
CA TYR A 345 -8.87 -10.36 -19.42
C TYR A 345 -10.29 -9.80 -19.32
N LEU A 346 -10.83 -9.78 -18.11
CA LEU A 346 -12.12 -9.18 -17.84
C LEU A 346 -11.97 -7.66 -17.68
N PRO A 347 -12.70 -6.83 -18.45
CA PRO A 347 -12.70 -5.40 -18.21
C PRO A 347 -13.20 -5.12 -16.79
N THR A 348 -12.42 -4.40 -16.00
CA THR A 348 -12.85 -3.97 -14.67
C THR A 348 -14.15 -3.18 -14.79
N LYS A 349 -15.18 -3.54 -14.01
CA LYS A 349 -16.34 -2.66 -13.84
C LYS A 349 -15.78 -1.35 -13.28
N LYS A 350 -15.84 -0.26 -14.05
CA LYS A 350 -15.50 1.08 -13.58
C LYS A 350 -16.51 1.45 -12.48
N SER A 351 -16.28 1.00 -11.26
CA SER A 351 -17.11 1.41 -10.13
C SER A 351 -16.76 2.87 -9.86
N GLY A 352 -17.79 3.70 -9.89
CA GLY A 352 -17.65 5.14 -9.72
C GLY A 352 -17.15 5.41 -8.31
N GLU A 353 -15.92 5.88 -8.22
CA GLU A 353 -15.34 6.69 -7.14
C GLU A 353 -13.85 6.88 -7.49
N GLU A 354 -13.63 7.62 -8.58
CA GLU A 354 -12.32 8.18 -8.91
C GLU A 354 -12.25 9.58 -8.34
N ASP A 355 -11.11 9.95 -7.77
CA ASP A 355 -10.88 11.28 -7.23
C ASP A 355 -9.62 11.91 -7.84
N HIS A 356 -9.41 13.18 -7.51
CA HIS A 356 -8.25 13.93 -7.94
C HIS A 356 -6.99 13.61 -7.13
N LEU A 357 -7.09 12.77 -6.09
CA LEU A 357 -6.00 12.45 -5.17
C LEU A 357 -5.36 11.11 -5.55
N LEU A 358 -5.90 9.97 -5.11
CA LEU A 358 -5.34 8.64 -5.37
C LEU A 358 -6.30 7.63 -5.97
N ARG A 359 -7.61 7.70 -5.71
CA ARG A 359 -8.55 6.64 -6.06
C ARG A 359 -8.79 6.59 -7.57
N LYS A 360 -8.75 5.39 -8.14
CA LYS A 360 -9.03 5.12 -9.55
C LYS A 360 -10.25 4.23 -9.71
N SER A 361 -10.96 4.45 -10.83
CA SER A 361 -12.15 3.70 -11.21
C SER A 361 -11.85 2.27 -11.66
N ASP A 362 -10.66 2.01 -12.21
CA ASP A 362 -10.15 0.66 -12.43
C ASP A 362 -9.62 0.10 -11.11
N LYS A 363 -10.37 -0.86 -10.55
CA LYS A 363 -10.17 -1.51 -9.25
C LYS A 363 -9.23 -2.72 -9.27
N THR A 364 -8.38 -2.84 -10.28
CA THR A 364 -7.32 -3.86 -10.32
C THR A 364 -5.97 -3.20 -10.56
N PRO A 365 -4.86 -3.75 -10.04
CA PRO A 365 -3.56 -3.10 -10.06
C PRO A 365 -2.84 -3.19 -11.41
N ASN A 366 -3.21 -4.11 -12.29
CA ASN A 366 -2.36 -4.53 -13.41
C ASN A 366 -3.05 -4.53 -14.80
N THR A 367 -4.17 -3.84 -14.97
CA THR A 367 -4.86 -3.75 -16.29
C THR A 367 -3.93 -3.27 -17.40
N LYS A 368 -3.15 -2.21 -17.14
CA LYS A 368 -2.20 -1.69 -18.13
C LYS A 368 -1.06 -2.67 -18.39
N GLY A 369 -0.67 -3.45 -17.39
CA GLY A 369 0.27 -4.56 -17.53
C GLY A 369 -0.24 -5.65 -18.45
N ALA A 370 -1.49 -6.08 -18.27
CA ALA A 370 -2.13 -7.05 -19.16
C ALA A 370 -2.19 -6.54 -20.61
N GLN A 371 -2.55 -5.27 -20.80
CA GLN A 371 -2.54 -4.62 -22.12
C GLN A 371 -1.14 -4.55 -22.73
N ALA A 372 -0.12 -4.21 -21.94
CA ALA A 372 1.27 -4.16 -22.41
C ALA A 372 1.81 -5.53 -22.82
N LEU A 373 1.28 -6.61 -22.22
CA LEU A 373 1.55 -7.99 -22.62
C LEU A 373 0.70 -8.47 -23.80
N GLY A 374 -0.21 -7.63 -24.32
CA GLY A 374 -1.03 -7.94 -25.49
C GLY A 374 -2.34 -8.68 -25.17
N PHE A 375 -2.76 -8.75 -23.90
CA PHE A 375 -4.08 -9.27 -23.57
C PHE A 375 -5.16 -8.24 -23.91
N GLU A 376 -6.29 -8.72 -24.46
CA GLU A 376 -7.42 -7.88 -24.82
C GLU A 376 -8.58 -8.01 -23.81
N ALA A 377 -9.40 -6.97 -23.70
CA ALA A 377 -10.52 -6.88 -22.76
C ALA A 377 -11.79 -7.60 -23.29
N LYS A 378 -11.65 -8.85 -23.75
CA LYS A 378 -12.67 -9.60 -24.49
C LYS A 378 -13.36 -10.72 -23.72
N ALA A 379 -13.25 -10.77 -22.39
CA ALA A 379 -13.91 -11.79 -21.58
C ALA A 379 -15.43 -11.91 -21.84
N ASN A 380 -16.12 -10.79 -22.13
CA ASN A 380 -17.54 -10.81 -22.46
C ASN A 380 -17.85 -11.61 -23.74
N GLU A 381 -16.98 -11.53 -24.75
CA GLU A 381 -17.10 -12.33 -25.97
C GLU A 381 -16.89 -13.81 -25.67
N ILE A 382 -15.91 -14.13 -24.81
CA ILE A 382 -15.66 -15.50 -24.33
C ILE A 382 -16.89 -16.08 -23.65
N PHE A 383 -17.55 -15.31 -22.76
CA PHE A 383 -18.78 -15.74 -22.10
C PHE A 383 -19.90 -16.02 -23.11
N SER A 384 -20.08 -15.15 -24.12
CA SER A 384 -21.07 -15.39 -25.18
C SER A 384 -20.75 -16.64 -26.02
N LEU A 385 -19.48 -16.92 -26.31
CA LEU A 385 -19.07 -18.14 -27.00
C LEU A 385 -19.32 -19.39 -26.15
N ALA A 386 -19.07 -19.32 -24.84
CA ALA A 386 -19.33 -20.40 -23.91
C ALA A 386 -20.83 -20.71 -23.80
N GLU A 387 -21.69 -19.69 -23.71
CA GLU A 387 -23.15 -19.87 -23.73
C GLU A 387 -23.66 -20.51 -25.03
N ALA A 388 -23.00 -20.20 -26.16
CA ALA A 388 -23.30 -20.79 -27.46
C ALA A 388 -22.75 -22.23 -27.60
N GLY A 389 -22.08 -22.77 -26.58
CA GLY A 389 -21.49 -24.11 -26.60
C GLY A 389 -20.25 -24.25 -27.51
N LYS A 390 -19.64 -23.13 -27.90
CA LYS A 390 -18.41 -23.12 -28.73
C LYS A 390 -17.14 -23.31 -27.91
N ILE A 391 -17.22 -23.03 -26.60
CA ILE A 391 -16.14 -23.28 -25.64
C ILE A 391 -16.48 -24.55 -24.86
N LYS A 392 -15.51 -25.47 -24.80
CA LYS A 392 -15.60 -26.74 -24.08
C LYS A 392 -14.79 -26.73 -22.78
N THR A 393 -13.71 -25.98 -22.79
CA THR A 393 -12.82 -25.76 -21.65
C THR A 393 -12.80 -24.29 -21.28
N LEU A 394 -13.14 -23.95 -20.03
CA LEU A 394 -12.99 -22.58 -19.53
C LEU A 394 -12.04 -22.55 -18.32
N ILE A 395 -10.94 -21.81 -18.43
CA ILE A 395 -9.99 -21.57 -17.34
C ILE A 395 -10.17 -20.13 -16.85
N LEU A 396 -10.39 -19.96 -15.54
CA LEU A 396 -10.72 -18.68 -14.91
C LEU A 396 -9.75 -18.37 -13.79
N PHE A 397 -9.13 -17.20 -13.83
CA PHE A 397 -8.22 -16.72 -12.78
C PHE A 397 -8.99 -15.76 -11.88
N GLY A 398 -9.18 -16.11 -10.59
CA GLY A 398 -9.66 -15.26 -9.50
C GLY A 398 -11.11 -14.75 -9.60
N HIS A 399 -11.74 -14.82 -10.78
CA HIS A 399 -13.04 -14.20 -11.05
C HIS A 399 -14.20 -14.99 -10.43
N ASN A 400 -15.07 -14.31 -9.67
CA ASN A 400 -16.37 -14.86 -9.26
C ASN A 400 -17.41 -14.64 -10.36
N LEU A 401 -17.69 -15.68 -11.17
CA LEU A 401 -18.66 -15.59 -12.26
C LEU A 401 -20.06 -15.14 -11.82
N ILE A 402 -20.51 -15.50 -10.61
CA ILE A 402 -21.84 -15.14 -10.12
C ILE A 402 -21.93 -13.62 -9.91
N ASP A 403 -20.94 -13.01 -9.27
CA ASP A 403 -20.90 -11.55 -9.05
C ASP A 403 -20.78 -10.77 -10.36
N LEU A 404 -20.16 -11.38 -11.36
CA LEU A 404 -19.93 -10.77 -12.66
C LEU A 404 -21.16 -10.83 -13.56
N LEU A 405 -21.78 -12.00 -13.68
CA LEU A 405 -22.77 -12.32 -14.71
C LEU A 405 -24.19 -12.55 -14.15
N GLY A 406 -24.33 -12.70 -12.84
CA GLY A 406 -25.55 -13.19 -12.20
C GLY A 406 -25.62 -14.72 -12.21
N LYS A 407 -26.32 -15.26 -11.21
CA LYS A 407 -26.40 -16.71 -10.94
C LYS A 407 -26.88 -17.53 -12.14
N GLU A 408 -27.99 -17.12 -12.77
CA GLU A 408 -28.60 -17.84 -13.89
C GLU A 408 -27.65 -17.93 -15.09
N ARG A 409 -27.00 -16.82 -15.46
CA ARG A 409 -26.08 -16.77 -16.60
C ARG A 409 -24.82 -17.59 -16.33
N ALA A 410 -24.27 -17.51 -15.12
CA ALA A 410 -23.12 -18.29 -14.70
C ALA A 410 -23.40 -19.81 -14.74
N GLN A 411 -24.57 -20.24 -14.25
CA GLN A 411 -25.01 -21.64 -14.31
C GLN A 411 -25.15 -22.13 -15.75
N LYS A 412 -25.79 -21.35 -16.62
CA LYS A 412 -25.93 -21.69 -18.05
C LYS A 412 -24.57 -21.91 -18.73
N ILE A 413 -23.56 -21.09 -18.41
CA ILE A 413 -22.20 -21.28 -18.92
C ILE A 413 -21.61 -22.60 -18.41
N ALA A 414 -21.73 -22.86 -17.10
CA ALA A 414 -21.22 -24.07 -16.46
C ALA A 414 -21.82 -25.36 -17.04
N GLU A 415 -23.10 -25.34 -17.42
CA GLU A 415 -23.78 -26.47 -18.07
C GLU A 415 -23.37 -26.70 -19.53
N LYS A 416 -22.83 -25.68 -20.21
CA LYS A 416 -22.46 -25.73 -21.64
C LYS A 416 -21.00 -26.09 -21.87
N VAL A 417 -20.12 -25.77 -20.93
CA VAL A 417 -18.71 -26.17 -20.97
C VAL A 417 -18.57 -27.58 -20.39
N ASP A 418 -17.72 -28.40 -21.00
CA ASP A 418 -17.51 -29.78 -20.54
C ASP A 418 -16.66 -29.80 -19.26
N SER A 419 -15.82 -28.79 -19.07
CA SER A 419 -15.07 -28.60 -17.83
C SER A 419 -14.64 -27.15 -17.63
N MET A 420 -14.74 -26.71 -16.37
CA MET A 420 -14.33 -25.39 -15.90
C MET A 420 -13.27 -25.54 -14.82
N VAL A 421 -12.16 -24.81 -14.96
CA VAL A 421 -11.08 -24.73 -13.98
C VAL A 421 -11.07 -23.32 -13.41
N TRP A 422 -11.11 -23.22 -12.09
CA TRP A 422 -10.97 -21.96 -11.38
C TRP A 422 -9.66 -21.97 -10.59
N ILE A 423 -8.85 -20.93 -10.77
CA ILE A 423 -7.57 -20.73 -10.10
C ILE A 423 -7.69 -19.46 -9.26
N GLY A 424 -7.62 -19.54 -7.93
CA GLY A 424 -7.82 -18.36 -7.09
C GLY A 424 -7.60 -18.64 -5.61
N SER A 425 -7.66 -17.58 -4.79
CA SER A 425 -7.21 -17.60 -3.40
C SER A 425 -8.33 -17.79 -2.37
N ASN A 426 -9.54 -17.27 -2.62
CA ASN A 426 -10.62 -17.14 -1.64
C ASN A 426 -11.91 -17.82 -2.10
N GLN A 427 -12.62 -18.44 -1.16
CA GLN A 427 -13.87 -19.14 -1.37
C GLN A 427 -15.01 -18.18 -1.68
N HIS A 428 -15.84 -18.55 -2.66
CA HIS A 428 -17.07 -17.86 -3.03
C HIS A 428 -18.07 -18.83 -3.66
N GLU A 429 -19.36 -18.46 -3.72
CA GLU A 429 -20.43 -19.34 -4.22
C GLU A 429 -20.18 -19.85 -5.66
N GLY A 430 -19.62 -18.99 -6.51
CA GLY A 430 -19.28 -19.32 -7.91
C GLY A 430 -18.29 -20.47 -8.09
N MET A 431 -17.51 -20.85 -7.06
CA MET A 431 -16.57 -21.97 -7.16
C MET A 431 -17.27 -23.32 -7.39
N ASN A 432 -18.52 -23.47 -6.92
CA ASN A 432 -19.30 -24.68 -7.12
C ASN A 432 -19.65 -24.94 -8.59
N LEU A 433 -19.41 -23.98 -9.49
CA LEU A 433 -19.58 -24.15 -10.93
C LEU A 433 -18.35 -24.78 -11.59
N ALA A 434 -17.18 -24.71 -10.94
CA ALA A 434 -15.95 -25.26 -11.47
C ALA A 434 -15.84 -26.75 -11.18
N LYS A 435 -15.31 -27.52 -12.14
CA LYS A 435 -14.94 -28.92 -11.94
C LYS A 435 -13.69 -29.03 -11.06
N TRP A 436 -12.73 -28.13 -11.29
CA TRP A 436 -11.47 -28.06 -10.56
C TRP A 436 -11.28 -26.68 -9.96
N ILE A 437 -10.91 -26.65 -8.69
CA ILE A 437 -10.57 -25.46 -7.93
C ILE A 437 -9.11 -25.61 -7.53
N ILE A 438 -8.27 -24.68 -7.99
CA ILE A 438 -6.83 -24.71 -7.77
C ILE A 438 -6.45 -23.51 -6.88
N PRO A 439 -5.87 -23.74 -5.69
CA PRO A 439 -5.57 -22.68 -4.75
C PRO A 439 -4.38 -21.84 -5.22
N SER A 440 -4.57 -20.51 -5.30
CA SER A 440 -3.50 -19.56 -5.63
C SER A 440 -3.12 -18.64 -4.47
N SER A 441 -1.88 -18.16 -4.53
CA SER A 441 -1.31 -17.23 -3.55
C SER A 441 -1.82 -15.79 -3.76
N VAL A 442 -2.16 -15.10 -2.68
CA VAL A 442 -2.48 -13.66 -2.72
C VAL A 442 -1.21 -12.82 -2.88
N TYR A 443 -1.36 -11.53 -3.20
CA TYR A 443 -0.23 -10.61 -3.44
C TYR A 443 0.80 -10.54 -2.30
N ALA A 444 0.39 -10.73 -1.04
CA ALA A 444 1.28 -10.73 0.12
C ALA A 444 2.13 -12.02 0.26
N GLU A 445 1.80 -13.08 -0.49
CA GLU A 445 2.41 -14.41 -0.36
C GLU A 445 3.40 -14.74 -1.49
N LYS A 446 3.57 -13.83 -2.46
CA LYS A 446 4.41 -14.02 -3.65
C LYS A 446 5.18 -12.75 -4.02
N ASP A 447 6.32 -12.97 -4.67
CA ASP A 447 7.09 -11.90 -5.31
C ASP A 447 6.59 -11.70 -6.74
N GLY A 448 6.63 -10.45 -7.22
CA GLY A 448 6.33 -10.13 -8.60
C GLY A 448 6.24 -8.64 -8.83
N THR A 449 5.61 -8.26 -9.94
CA THR A 449 5.48 -6.86 -10.33
C THR A 449 4.07 -6.52 -10.80
N PHE A 450 3.65 -5.28 -10.52
CA PHE A 450 2.44 -4.67 -11.05
C PHE A 450 2.79 -3.45 -11.90
N MET A 451 1.99 -3.19 -12.93
CA MET A 451 2.05 -1.97 -13.73
C MET A 451 0.82 -1.12 -13.48
N ASN A 452 1.03 0.06 -12.89
CA ASN A 452 -0.06 0.99 -12.62
C ASN A 452 -0.62 1.64 -13.90
N TYR A 453 -1.69 2.43 -13.76
CA TYR A 453 -2.38 3.10 -14.88
C TYR A 453 -1.51 4.08 -15.68
N GLU A 454 -0.42 4.58 -15.10
CA GLU A 454 0.55 5.46 -15.79
C GLU A 454 1.56 4.65 -16.60
N GLY A 455 1.70 3.36 -16.31
CA GLY A 455 2.71 2.49 -16.90
C GLY A 455 3.95 2.36 -16.02
N ARG A 456 3.86 2.70 -14.72
CA ARG A 456 4.95 2.51 -13.77
C ARG A 456 4.92 1.09 -13.26
N VAL A 457 6.00 0.37 -13.52
CA VAL A 457 6.22 -1.00 -13.04
C VAL A 457 6.83 -0.94 -11.65
N GLN A 458 6.19 -1.61 -10.69
CA GLN A 458 6.54 -1.59 -9.28
C GLN A 458 6.57 -3.00 -8.72
N ARG A 459 7.45 -3.24 -7.74
CA ARG A 459 7.69 -4.57 -7.16
C ARG A 459 6.84 -4.81 -5.91
N ILE A 460 6.24 -6.00 -5.84
CA ILE A 460 5.70 -6.57 -4.61
C ILE A 460 6.68 -7.62 -4.07
N PHE A 461 6.81 -7.67 -2.74
CA PHE A 461 7.66 -8.62 -2.06
C PHE A 461 6.81 -9.58 -1.24
N LYS A 462 7.23 -10.85 -1.21
CA LYS A 462 6.60 -11.86 -0.36
C LYS A 462 6.80 -11.52 1.11
N ALA A 463 5.71 -11.29 1.84
CA ALA A 463 5.73 -11.05 3.28
C ALA A 463 5.88 -12.36 4.06
N PHE A 464 5.07 -13.36 3.70
CA PHE A 464 5.05 -14.65 4.41
C PHE A 464 4.75 -15.81 3.44
N PRO A 465 4.98 -17.07 3.85
CA PRO A 465 4.60 -18.24 3.07
C PRO A 465 3.09 -18.29 2.77
N ALA A 466 2.72 -18.88 1.64
CA ALA A 466 1.34 -19.09 1.28
C ALA A 466 0.64 -20.08 2.24
N LEU A 467 -0.68 -19.97 2.37
CA LEU A 467 -1.48 -20.88 3.19
C LEU A 467 -1.77 -22.21 2.49
N GLY A 468 -1.70 -23.29 3.27
CA GLY A 468 -1.92 -24.65 2.77
C GLY A 468 -0.94 -24.99 1.64
N GLU A 469 -1.49 -25.46 0.53
CA GLU A 469 -0.76 -25.80 -0.69
C GLU A 469 -0.95 -24.76 -1.81
N SER A 470 -1.38 -23.54 -1.46
CA SER A 470 -1.49 -22.43 -2.41
C SER A 470 -0.13 -22.13 -3.07
N LYS A 471 -0.14 -21.89 -4.38
CA LYS A 471 1.05 -21.52 -5.16
C LYS A 471 0.79 -20.26 -5.98
N ALA A 472 1.83 -19.53 -6.36
CA ALA A 472 1.67 -18.45 -7.34
C ALA A 472 1.21 -19.03 -8.69
N GLU A 473 0.42 -18.29 -9.45
CA GLU A 473 -0.17 -18.75 -10.71
C GLU A 473 0.91 -19.21 -11.69
N TRP A 474 2.04 -18.50 -11.79
CA TRP A 474 3.15 -18.95 -12.61
C TRP A 474 3.71 -20.33 -12.22
N GLN A 475 3.69 -20.68 -10.91
CA GLN A 475 4.15 -21.99 -10.42
C GLN A 475 3.14 -23.08 -10.80
N ILE A 476 1.85 -22.78 -10.65
CA ILE A 476 0.75 -23.67 -11.06
C ILE A 476 0.89 -24.00 -12.55
N LEU A 477 1.04 -22.95 -13.38
CA LEU A 477 1.19 -23.10 -14.83
C LEU A 477 2.48 -23.82 -15.22
N LYS A 478 3.59 -23.59 -14.49
CA LYS A 478 4.85 -24.31 -14.70
C LYS A 478 4.70 -25.81 -14.42
N GLU A 479 4.12 -26.18 -13.28
CA GLU A 479 3.91 -27.59 -12.94
C GLU A 479 2.97 -28.27 -13.92
N TRP A 480 1.94 -27.56 -14.36
CA TRP A 480 1.04 -28.05 -15.39
C TRP A 480 1.76 -28.27 -16.72
N ALA A 481 2.53 -27.29 -17.18
CA ALA A 481 3.35 -27.38 -18.38
C ALA A 481 4.28 -28.59 -18.32
N GLN A 482 4.98 -28.78 -17.20
CA GLN A 482 5.88 -29.91 -17.01
C GLN A 482 5.14 -31.25 -17.12
N HIS A 483 3.94 -31.36 -16.54
CA HIS A 483 3.13 -32.58 -16.62
C HIS A 483 2.71 -32.93 -18.05
N ILE A 484 2.46 -31.94 -18.90
CA ILE A 484 2.12 -32.14 -20.32
C ILE A 484 3.35 -32.16 -21.24
N GLY A 485 4.56 -32.28 -20.69
CA GLY A 485 5.81 -32.39 -21.46
C GLY A 485 6.36 -31.07 -22.01
N ILE A 486 5.85 -29.92 -21.56
CA ILE A 486 6.32 -28.59 -21.92
C ILE A 486 7.25 -28.06 -20.82
N ASN A 487 8.51 -27.82 -21.16
CA ASN A 487 9.46 -27.29 -20.20
C ASN A 487 9.36 -25.75 -20.11
N LEU A 488 9.05 -25.24 -18.92
CA LEU A 488 9.16 -23.82 -18.56
C LEU A 488 10.28 -23.67 -17.50
N PRO A 489 11.53 -23.37 -17.91
CA PRO A 489 12.71 -23.44 -17.05
C PRO A 489 12.87 -22.19 -16.18
N TYR A 490 11.81 -21.77 -15.49
CA TYR A 490 11.80 -20.57 -14.66
C TYR A 490 11.76 -20.93 -13.18
N GLU A 491 12.70 -20.39 -12.40
CA GLU A 491 12.87 -20.78 -11.00
C GLU A 491 12.23 -19.79 -10.00
N ASN A 492 12.13 -18.52 -10.38
CA ASN A 492 11.59 -17.45 -9.53
C ASN A 492 11.11 -16.26 -10.37
N SER A 493 10.38 -15.34 -9.74
CA SER A 493 9.79 -14.17 -10.38
C SER A 493 10.84 -13.25 -11.06
N SER A 494 12.07 -13.14 -10.52
CA SER A 494 13.13 -12.33 -11.13
C SER A 494 13.56 -12.86 -12.49
N VAL A 495 13.76 -14.18 -12.59
CA VAL A 495 14.12 -14.84 -13.86
C VAL A 495 12.98 -14.70 -14.87
N ILE A 496 11.73 -14.82 -14.42
CA ILE A 496 10.55 -14.62 -15.27
C ILE A 496 10.52 -13.19 -15.79
N PHE A 497 10.71 -12.20 -14.92
CA PHE A 497 10.69 -10.79 -15.29
C PHE A 497 11.80 -10.45 -16.29
N GLU A 498 13.02 -10.94 -16.10
CA GLU A 498 14.12 -10.74 -17.05
C GLU A 498 13.79 -11.31 -18.44
N LYS A 499 13.15 -12.48 -18.48
CA LYS A 499 12.74 -13.11 -19.74
C LYS A 499 11.58 -12.38 -20.40
N MET A 500 10.62 -11.90 -19.61
CA MET A 500 9.56 -11.01 -20.06
C MET A 500 10.13 -9.74 -20.68
N VAL A 501 11.07 -9.06 -20.01
CA VAL A 501 11.72 -7.84 -20.53
C VAL A 501 12.46 -8.11 -21.85
N GLN A 502 13.09 -9.28 -22.00
CA GLN A 502 13.77 -9.68 -23.25
C GLN A 502 12.78 -9.94 -24.40
N ALA A 503 11.61 -10.50 -24.09
CA ALA A 503 10.59 -10.85 -25.08
C ALA A 503 9.68 -9.66 -25.46
N GLU A 504 9.38 -8.79 -24.50
CA GLU A 504 8.38 -7.75 -24.62
C GLU A 504 9.05 -6.37 -24.71
N SER A 505 9.18 -5.85 -25.93
CA SER A 505 9.85 -4.57 -26.21
C SER A 505 9.32 -3.38 -25.38
N ALA A 506 8.06 -3.43 -24.94
CA ALA A 506 7.47 -2.42 -24.06
C ALA A 506 8.27 -2.23 -22.75
N PHE A 507 8.86 -3.29 -22.20
CA PHE A 507 9.54 -3.28 -20.91
C PHE A 507 11.06 -3.08 -21.02
N ASN A 508 11.56 -2.69 -22.21
CA ASN A 508 12.98 -2.64 -22.49
C ASN A 508 13.76 -1.79 -21.47
N GLY A 509 14.93 -2.28 -21.07
CA GLY A 509 15.81 -1.61 -20.13
C GLY A 509 15.41 -1.76 -18.66
N MET A 510 14.30 -2.40 -18.31
CA MET A 510 13.91 -2.68 -16.93
C MET A 510 14.61 -3.93 -16.37
N SER A 511 14.80 -3.95 -15.05
CA SER A 511 15.25 -5.11 -14.28
C SER A 511 14.81 -4.93 -12.84
N TYR A 512 14.70 -5.99 -12.04
CA TYR A 512 14.36 -5.87 -10.62
C TYR A 512 15.29 -4.91 -9.86
N GLN A 513 16.57 -4.86 -10.21
CA GLN A 513 17.52 -3.90 -9.62
C GLN A 513 17.17 -2.45 -9.99
N LYS A 514 16.82 -2.20 -11.26
CA LYS A 514 16.45 -0.85 -11.74
C LYS A 514 15.09 -0.39 -11.25
N LEU A 515 14.17 -1.31 -10.95
CA LEU A 515 12.87 -0.95 -10.37
C LEU A 515 13.03 -0.24 -9.02
N GLY A 516 14.04 -0.61 -8.23
CA GLY A 516 14.28 0.00 -6.92
C GLY A 516 13.04 -0.03 -6.02
N GLU A 517 12.94 0.96 -5.12
CA GLU A 517 11.79 1.10 -4.23
C GLU A 517 10.62 1.87 -4.86
N GLU A 518 10.89 2.73 -5.85
CA GLU A 518 9.89 3.64 -6.43
C GLU A 518 9.25 3.13 -7.72
N GLY A 519 9.79 2.06 -8.30
CA GLY A 519 9.41 1.55 -9.62
C GLY A 519 9.91 2.42 -10.77
N VAL A 520 9.69 1.95 -12.00
CA VAL A 520 10.14 2.64 -13.23
C VAL A 520 8.97 2.84 -14.18
N LEU A 521 8.85 4.04 -14.75
CA LEU A 521 7.84 4.37 -15.75
C LEU A 521 8.25 3.81 -17.13
N LEU A 522 7.30 3.20 -17.86
CA LEU A 522 7.51 2.83 -19.27
C LEU A 522 7.96 4.06 -20.08
N ASN A 523 9.04 3.91 -20.85
CA ASN A 523 9.68 4.96 -21.67
C ASN A 523 10.39 6.09 -20.91
N ASP A 524 10.85 5.85 -19.68
CA ASP A 524 11.83 6.75 -19.03
C ASP A 524 13.25 6.66 -19.65
N SER A 525 13.33 6.36 -20.96
CA SER A 525 14.46 6.74 -21.80
C SER A 525 14.41 8.24 -22.05
N LYS A 526 14.45 9.04 -20.99
CA LYS A 526 14.96 10.40 -21.13
C LYS A 526 16.46 10.28 -21.26
N ASP A 527 16.90 10.53 -22.49
CA ASP A 527 18.23 10.99 -22.88
C ASP A 527 19.09 11.46 -21.70
N GLU A 528 20.33 10.95 -21.70
CA GLU A 528 21.48 11.71 -21.22
C GLU A 528 21.41 13.13 -21.81
N GLY A 529 20.95 14.10 -21.02
CA GLY A 529 21.00 15.53 -21.37
C GLY A 529 19.65 16.22 -21.60
N ARG A 530 18.96 16.56 -20.51
CA ARG A 530 18.16 17.79 -20.35
C ARG A 530 18.06 18.03 -18.85
N GLY A 531 18.78 19.00 -18.30
CA GLY A 531 18.42 20.39 -18.46
C GLY A 531 17.20 20.64 -17.60
N THR A 532 17.41 21.18 -16.41
CA THR A 532 16.40 21.61 -15.44
C THR A 532 15.18 22.19 -16.14
N MET A 533 14.09 21.42 -16.22
CA MET A 533 12.80 21.94 -16.63
C MET A 533 12.15 22.59 -15.41
N ASP A 534 12.26 23.91 -15.43
CA ASP A 534 11.21 24.89 -15.12
C ASP A 534 10.08 24.42 -14.19
N ASP A 535 10.05 25.07 -13.04
CA ASP A 535 9.11 24.97 -11.95
C ASP A 535 7.75 25.57 -12.32
N GLY A 536 7.10 25.03 -13.34
CA GLY A 536 5.75 25.40 -13.75
C GLY A 536 4.63 24.96 -12.79
N ARG A 537 4.93 24.64 -11.51
CA ARG A 537 3.88 24.50 -10.49
C ARG A 537 3.40 25.88 -10.13
N LYS A 538 2.33 26.31 -10.79
CA LYS A 538 1.44 27.36 -10.28
C LYS A 538 1.12 27.03 -8.83
N LYS A 539 1.79 27.73 -7.91
CA LYS A 539 1.32 27.97 -6.55
C LYS A 539 -0.04 28.64 -6.70
N HIS A 540 -1.10 27.84 -6.66
CA HIS A 540 -2.36 28.38 -6.17
C HIS A 540 -2.15 28.56 -4.68
N VAL A 541 -1.78 29.80 -4.34
CA VAL A 541 -2.06 30.38 -3.04
C VAL A 541 -3.57 30.36 -2.90
N LEU A 542 -4.06 29.42 -2.09
CA LEU A 542 -5.23 29.56 -1.24
C LEU A 542 -4.89 28.86 0.07
#